data_AF-A6TPZ9-F1
#
_entry.id   AF-A6TPZ9-F1
#
_cell.length_a   1.000
_cell.length_b   1.000
_cell.length_c   1.000
_cell.angle_alpha   90.00
_cell.angle_beta   90.00
_cell.angle_gamma   90.00
#
_symmetry.space_group_name_H-M   'P 1'
#
loop_
_entity.id
_entity.type
_entity.pdbx_description
1 polymer ?
#
loop_
_entity_poly.entity_id
_entity_poly.type
_entity_poly.pdbx_seq_one_letter_code
_entity_poly.pdbx_strand_id
1 'polypeptide(L)'
;MIKNVKVFLEHSFTTIVVNNIIALALHLTISIISIILLIVFVVTGPTLGVYTTHIMSRLFFIILHISLYLCAGMVLDSSKDEKYDFFAGTIIAVIGIGLWIYTLSKTGMNLVETPKELSEYWIIYNLYYSPFTMIYFLSGLNGSPLLSLLTNLLPPFLLGCGIKCRRITVKRSAVD
;
A
#
# COMPACT_ATOMS: atom_id res chain seq x y z
N MET A 1 -37.19 17.10 1.04
CA MET A 1 -36.24 16.45 0.13
C MET A 1 -34.79 16.91 0.35
N ILE A 2 -34.50 18.21 0.33
CA ILE A 2 -33.13 18.76 0.46
C ILE A 2 -32.43 18.40 1.79
N LYS A 3 -33.16 18.40 2.92
CA LYS A 3 -32.59 18.07 4.25
C LYS A 3 -32.10 16.61 4.34
N ASN A 4 -32.81 15.67 3.71
CA ASN A 4 -32.45 14.25 3.70
C ASN A 4 -31.23 13.99 2.80
N VAL A 5 -31.09 14.73 1.70
CA VAL A 5 -29.91 14.66 0.82
C VAL A 5 -28.66 15.16 1.56
N LYS A 6 -28.76 16.25 2.32
CA LYS A 6 -27.64 16.79 3.10
C LYS A 6 -27.14 15.81 4.17
N VAL A 7 -28.06 15.23 4.95
CA VAL A 7 -27.71 14.24 6.00
C VAL A 7 -27.07 12.98 5.40
N PHE A 8 -27.58 12.50 4.26
CA PHE A 8 -27.00 11.37 3.55
C PHE A 8 -25.58 11.67 3.04
N LEU A 9 -25.36 12.86 2.48
CA LEU A 9 -24.04 13.30 2.01
C LEU A 9 -23.03 13.47 3.15
N GLU A 10 -23.44 14.05 4.29
CA GLU A 10 -22.59 14.21 5.47
C GLU A 10 -22.17 12.87 6.06
N HIS A 11 -23.11 11.93 6.20
CA HIS A 11 -22.80 10.57 6.64
C HIS A 11 -21.92 9.84 5.62
N SER A 12 -22.11 10.11 4.32
CA SER A 12 -21.28 9.53 3.26
C SER A 12 -19.84 10.00 3.27
N PHE A 13 -19.66 11.30 3.40
CA PHE A 13 -18.34 11.91 3.48
C PHE A 13 -17.59 11.43 4.73
N THR A 14 -18.26 11.37 5.87
CA THR A 14 -17.66 10.95 7.14
C THR A 14 -17.09 9.53 7.07
N THR A 15 -17.82 8.56 6.53
CA THR A 15 -17.30 7.18 6.37
C THR A 15 -16.08 7.11 5.46
N ILE A 16 -16.07 7.87 4.35
CA ILE A 16 -14.93 7.87 3.40
C ILE A 16 -13.68 8.42 4.08
N VAL A 17 -13.82 9.51 4.85
CA VAL A 17 -12.72 10.10 5.61
C VAL A 17 -12.21 9.12 6.67
N VAL A 18 -13.11 8.50 7.44
CA VAL A 18 -12.75 7.51 8.47
C VAL A 18 -12.03 6.31 7.85
N ASN A 19 -12.54 5.75 6.74
CA ASN A 19 -11.88 4.66 6.03
C ASN A 19 -10.47 5.06 5.56
N ASN A 20 -10.27 6.29 5.09
CA ASN A 20 -8.95 6.77 4.70
C ASN A 20 -7.98 6.89 5.87
N ILE A 21 -8.45 7.36 7.04
CA ILE A 21 -7.62 7.44 8.25
C ILE A 21 -7.23 6.04 8.73
N ILE A 22 -8.19 5.11 8.79
CA ILE A 22 -7.93 3.73 9.19
C ILE A 22 -6.99 3.05 8.18
N ALA A 23 -7.23 3.23 6.88
CA ALA A 23 -6.35 2.74 5.83
C ALA A 23 -4.91 3.24 6.00
N LEU A 24 -4.73 4.54 6.28
CA LEU A 24 -3.40 5.11 6.53
C LEU A 24 -2.74 4.46 7.75
N ALA A 25 -3.46 4.28 8.86
CA ALA A 25 -2.93 3.62 10.05
C ALA A 25 -2.51 2.16 9.76
N LEU A 26 -3.32 1.42 9.02
CA LEU A 26 -3.01 0.06 8.58
C LEU A 26 -1.80 0.03 7.65
N HIS A 27 -1.69 0.96 6.70
CA HIS A 27 -0.54 1.10 5.81
C HIS A 27 0.76 1.37 6.58
N LEU A 28 0.73 2.28 7.57
CA LEU A 28 1.89 2.54 8.43
C LEU A 28 2.27 1.30 9.25
N THR A 29 1.28 0.55 9.74
CA THR A 29 1.51 -0.71 10.48
C THR A 29 2.17 -1.76 9.59
N ILE A 30 1.65 -1.96 8.38
CA ILE A 30 2.24 -2.88 7.39
C ILE A 30 3.67 -2.43 7.05
N SER A 31 3.90 -1.12 6.91
CA SER A 31 5.23 -0.58 6.61
C SER A 31 6.24 -0.82 7.74
N ILE A 32 5.83 -0.69 9.01
CA ILE A 32 6.68 -1.04 10.16
C ILE A 32 7.01 -2.54 10.15
N ILE A 33 6.02 -3.39 9.92
CA ILE A 33 6.22 -4.85 9.83
C ILE A 33 7.18 -5.20 8.69
N SER A 34 7.03 -4.59 7.52
CA SER A 34 7.93 -4.79 6.39
C SER A 34 9.37 -4.33 6.67
N ILE A 35 9.56 -3.24 7.41
CA ILE A 35 10.90 -2.79 7.84
C ILE A 35 11.53 -3.82 8.79
N ILE A 36 10.78 -4.31 9.78
CA ILE A 36 11.28 -5.33 10.71
C ILE A 36 11.67 -6.59 9.95
N LEU A 37 10.82 -7.04 9.03
CA LEU A 37 11.10 -8.21 8.20
C LEU A 37 12.35 -8.00 7.33
N LEU A 38 12.50 -6.82 6.72
CA LEU A 38 13.69 -6.47 5.94
C LEU A 38 14.95 -6.47 6.80
N ILE A 39 14.93 -5.92 8.01
CA ILE A 39 16.08 -5.92 8.94
C ILE A 39 16.46 -7.36 9.28
N VAL A 40 15.49 -8.20 9.66
CA VAL A 40 15.74 -9.62 9.95
C VAL A 40 16.38 -10.28 8.74
N PHE A 41 15.85 -10.04 7.55
CA PHE A 41 16.37 -10.61 6.30
C PHE A 41 17.80 -10.19 6.00
N VAL A 42 18.13 -8.92 6.18
CA VAL A 42 19.48 -8.38 5.96
C VAL A 42 20.47 -8.95 6.98
N VAL A 43 20.11 -8.95 8.27
CA VAL A 43 20.98 -9.45 9.35
C VAL A 43 21.20 -10.96 9.24
N THR A 44 20.16 -11.70 8.88
CA THR A 44 20.24 -13.15 8.71
C THR A 44 20.67 -13.56 7.31
N GLY A 45 20.90 -12.62 6.38
CA GLY A 45 21.27 -12.88 4.99
C GLY A 45 22.42 -13.87 4.78
N PRO A 46 23.51 -13.86 5.58
CA PRO A 46 24.56 -14.87 5.46
C PRO A 46 24.08 -16.31 5.76
N THR A 47 23.06 -16.45 6.61
CA THR A 47 22.54 -17.74 7.08
C THR A 47 21.27 -18.18 6.34
N LEU A 48 20.39 -17.22 6.01
CA LEU A 48 19.12 -17.42 5.30
C LEU A 48 19.20 -17.10 3.80
N GLY A 49 20.35 -16.61 3.30
CA GLY A 49 20.56 -16.19 1.91
C GLY A 49 20.18 -17.25 0.87
N VAL A 50 20.25 -18.53 1.24
CA VAL A 50 19.83 -19.66 0.41
C VAL A 50 18.30 -19.68 0.20
N TYR A 51 17.52 -19.31 1.21
CA TYR A 51 16.06 -19.20 1.06
C TYR A 51 15.68 -17.99 0.23
N THR A 52 16.40 -16.89 0.42
CA THR A 52 16.12 -15.61 -0.24
C THR A 52 16.47 -15.61 -1.72
N THR A 53 17.38 -16.51 -2.14
CA THR A 53 17.69 -16.75 -3.55
C THR A 53 16.67 -17.69 -4.21
N HIS A 54 15.97 -18.53 -3.42
CA HIS A 54 14.99 -19.46 -3.95
C HIS A 54 13.69 -18.74 -4.35
N ILE A 55 13.32 -18.88 -5.63
CA ILE A 55 12.15 -18.20 -6.21
C ILE A 55 10.85 -18.45 -5.43
N MET A 56 10.65 -19.67 -4.91
CA MET A 56 9.44 -20.00 -4.16
C MET A 56 9.31 -19.24 -2.84
N SER A 57 10.42 -19.01 -2.13
CA SER A 57 10.41 -18.23 -0.89
C SER A 57 10.13 -16.75 -1.19
N ARG A 58 10.76 -16.21 -2.24
CA ARG A 58 10.52 -14.83 -2.70
C ARG A 58 9.04 -14.60 -3.04
N LEU A 59 8.44 -15.53 -3.80
CA LEU A 59 7.02 -15.48 -4.15
C LEU A 59 6.12 -15.54 -2.91
N PHE A 60 6.43 -16.40 -1.94
CA PHE A 60 5.68 -16.48 -0.68
C PHE A 60 5.65 -15.13 0.04
N PHE A 61 6.78 -14.45 0.18
CA PHE A 61 6.85 -13.14 0.84
C PHE A 61 6.15 -12.04 0.04
N ILE A 62 6.21 -12.08 -1.29
CA ILE A 62 5.47 -11.13 -2.15
C ILE A 62 3.96 -11.32 -1.95
N ILE A 63 3.48 -12.55 -2.02
CA ILE A 63 2.06 -12.90 -1.81
C ILE A 63 1.63 -12.48 -0.41
N LEU A 64 2.46 -12.70 0.61
CA LEU A 64 2.19 -12.29 1.99
C LEU A 64 1.95 -10.78 2.08
N HIS A 65 2.83 -9.94 1.50
CA HIS A 65 2.66 -8.49 1.51
C HIS A 65 1.41 -8.04 0.76
N ILE A 66 1.14 -8.61 -0.43
CA ILE A 66 -0.09 -8.30 -1.18
C ILE A 66 -1.33 -8.68 -0.36
N SER A 67 -1.32 -9.85 0.27
CA SER A 67 -2.42 -10.35 1.09
C SER A 67 -2.69 -9.48 2.32
N LEU A 68 -1.65 -8.90 2.95
CA LEU A 68 -1.83 -7.96 4.06
C LEU A 68 -2.68 -6.75 3.67
N TYR A 69 -2.48 -6.19 2.47
CA TYR A 69 -3.31 -5.09 1.98
C TYR A 69 -4.74 -5.52 1.65
N LEU A 70 -4.93 -6.72 1.08
CA LEU A 70 -6.28 -7.27 0.87
C LEU A 70 -7.03 -7.44 2.19
N CYS A 71 -6.38 -8.04 3.20
CA CYS A 71 -6.93 -8.21 4.54
C CYS A 71 -7.22 -6.86 5.21
N ALA A 72 -6.32 -5.89 5.08
CA ALA A 72 -6.52 -4.53 5.58
C ALA A 72 -7.78 -3.90 4.96
N GLY A 73 -7.98 -4.06 3.65
CA GLY A 73 -9.20 -3.61 2.96
C GLY A 73 -10.46 -4.29 3.49
N MET A 74 -10.40 -5.58 3.84
CA MET A 74 -11.54 -6.29 4.44
C MET A 74 -11.94 -5.79 5.83
N VAL A 75 -11.05 -5.08 6.54
CA VAL A 75 -11.38 -4.48 7.84
C VAL A 75 -12.13 -3.16 7.68
N LEU A 76 -11.92 -2.45 6.57
CA LEU A 76 -12.54 -1.15 6.28
C LEU A 76 -14.05 -1.25 6.07
N ASP A 77 -14.77 -0.17 6.36
CA ASP A 77 -16.22 -0.13 6.24
C ASP A 77 -16.66 -0.29 4.78
N SER A 78 -17.50 -1.30 4.52
CA SER A 78 -18.07 -1.62 3.21
C SER A 78 -19.53 -1.17 3.05
N SER A 79 -20.05 -0.36 3.98
CA SER A 79 -21.43 0.15 3.98
C SER A 79 -21.72 1.13 2.84
N LYS A 80 -20.66 1.66 2.20
CA LYS A 80 -20.77 2.61 1.09
C LYS A 80 -21.06 1.93 -0.24
N ASP A 81 -21.45 2.74 -1.22
CA ASP A 81 -21.59 2.33 -2.61
C ASP A 81 -20.25 1.79 -3.13
N GLU A 82 -20.30 0.70 -3.89
CA GLU A 82 -19.13 -0.02 -4.43
C GLU A 82 -18.23 0.86 -5.30
N LYS A 83 -18.80 1.91 -5.91
CA LYS A 83 -18.02 2.89 -6.69
C LYS A 83 -16.98 3.64 -5.86
N TYR A 84 -17.13 3.65 -4.53
CA TYR A 84 -16.22 4.33 -3.61
C TYR A 84 -15.17 3.41 -2.98
N ASP A 85 -15.18 2.10 -3.28
CA ASP A 85 -14.27 1.14 -2.64
C ASP A 85 -12.80 1.51 -2.86
N PHE A 86 -12.44 2.01 -4.05
CA PHE A 86 -11.08 2.43 -4.40
C PHE A 86 -10.70 3.83 -3.91
N PHE A 87 -11.64 4.59 -3.31
CA PHE A 87 -11.30 5.83 -2.60
C PHE A 87 -10.78 5.55 -1.19
N ALA A 88 -10.89 4.31 -0.70
CA ALA A 88 -10.20 3.89 0.50
C ALA A 88 -8.68 3.85 0.23
N GLY A 89 -7.93 4.67 0.97
CA GLY A 89 -6.48 4.76 0.81
C GLY A 89 -6.02 5.85 -0.17
N THR A 90 -6.91 6.72 -0.65
CA THR A 90 -6.51 7.92 -1.42
C THR A 90 -5.54 8.80 -0.64
N ILE A 91 -5.71 8.94 0.68
CA ILE A 91 -4.75 9.68 1.52
C ILE A 91 -3.34 9.06 1.42
N ILE A 92 -3.22 7.72 1.36
CA ILE A 92 -1.94 7.03 1.21
C ILE A 92 -1.28 7.44 -0.11
N ALA A 93 -2.04 7.39 -1.21
CA ALA A 93 -1.55 7.78 -2.52
C ALA A 93 -1.14 9.26 -2.59
N VAL A 94 -1.92 10.17 -1.98
CA VAL A 94 -1.60 11.61 -1.96
C VAL A 94 -0.31 11.87 -1.19
N ILE A 95 -0.14 11.27 0.00
CA ILE A 95 1.10 11.39 0.78
C ILE A 95 2.27 10.83 -0.03
N GLY A 96 2.09 9.66 -0.64
CA GLY A 96 3.10 9.01 -1.46
C GLY A 96 3.55 9.83 -2.67
N ILE A 97 2.60 10.40 -3.42
CA ILE A 97 2.88 11.31 -4.53
C ILE A 97 3.60 12.57 -4.03
N GLY A 98 3.18 13.12 -2.89
CA GLY A 98 3.85 14.27 -2.26
C GLY A 98 5.31 13.98 -1.92
N LEU A 99 5.58 12.83 -1.30
CA LEU A 99 6.94 12.37 -1.01
C LEU A 99 7.74 12.12 -2.29
N TRP A 100 7.12 11.53 -3.31
CA TRP A 100 7.75 11.29 -4.61
C TRP A 100 8.16 12.60 -5.29
N ILE A 101 7.26 13.60 -5.34
CA ILE A 101 7.55 14.94 -5.91
C ILE A 101 8.69 15.59 -5.14
N TYR A 102 8.65 15.54 -3.80
CA TYR A 102 9.71 16.07 -2.96
C TYR A 102 11.06 15.44 -3.31
N THR A 103 11.14 14.10 -3.36
CA THR A 103 12.37 13.40 -3.68
C THR A 103 12.86 13.71 -5.10
N LEU A 104 11.97 13.72 -6.10
CA LEU A 104 12.32 14.03 -7.49
C LEU A 104 12.87 15.45 -7.65
N SER A 105 12.31 16.41 -6.90
CA SER A 105 12.80 17.79 -6.90
C SER A 105 14.23 17.90 -6.37
N LYS A 106 14.60 17.06 -5.38
CA LYS A 106 15.94 17.04 -4.78
C LYS A 106 16.97 16.32 -5.64
N THR A 107 16.56 15.37 -6.47
CA THR A 107 17.45 14.65 -7.41
C THR A 107 17.57 15.33 -8.77
N GLY A 108 17.18 16.61 -8.88
CA GLY A 108 17.32 17.38 -10.12
C GLY A 108 16.44 16.86 -11.27
N MET A 109 15.30 16.23 -10.96
CA MET A 109 14.39 15.61 -11.94
C MET A 109 15.02 14.50 -12.79
N ASN A 110 16.13 13.89 -12.33
CA ASN A 110 16.69 12.74 -13.03
C ASN A 110 15.76 11.53 -12.87
N LEU A 111 15.09 11.15 -13.96
CA LEU A 111 14.12 10.06 -14.01
C LEU A 111 14.74 8.69 -14.33
N VAL A 112 16.03 8.64 -14.65
CA VAL A 112 16.67 7.45 -15.26
C VAL A 112 17.84 6.90 -14.45
N GLU A 113 18.66 7.75 -13.80
CA GLU A 113 20.01 7.30 -13.37
C GLU A 113 20.25 7.14 -11.87
N THR A 114 19.36 7.57 -10.97
CA THR A 114 19.62 7.45 -9.53
C THR A 114 19.24 6.08 -8.96
N PRO A 115 20.21 5.28 -8.44
CA PRO A 115 19.90 4.09 -7.64
C PRO A 115 19.19 4.54 -6.36
N LYS A 116 17.89 4.23 -6.26
CA LYS A 116 17.02 4.68 -5.17
C LYS A 116 17.34 4.07 -3.81
N GLU A 117 18.10 3.00 -3.82
CA GLU A 117 18.46 2.23 -2.62
C GLU A 117 19.49 2.95 -1.76
N LEU A 118 20.24 3.92 -2.33
CA LEU A 118 21.33 4.64 -1.65
C LEU A 118 21.23 6.17 -1.63
N SER A 119 20.28 6.77 -2.35
CA SER A 119 20.12 8.23 -2.31
C SER A 119 19.39 8.64 -1.04
N GLU A 120 20.02 9.49 -0.22
CA GLU A 120 19.49 9.99 1.06
C GLU A 120 18.05 10.56 0.92
N TYR A 121 17.76 11.19 -0.23
CA TYR A 121 16.45 11.78 -0.52
C TYR A 121 15.35 10.75 -0.76
N TRP A 122 15.70 9.52 -1.14
CA TRP A 122 14.74 8.43 -1.35
C TRP A 122 14.44 7.65 -0.06
N ILE A 123 15.21 7.84 1.03
CA ILE A 123 15.04 7.09 2.28
C ILE A 123 13.61 7.26 2.83
N ILE A 124 13.11 8.49 2.95
CA ILE A 124 11.78 8.75 3.51
C ILE A 124 10.68 8.11 2.65
N TYR A 125 10.80 8.23 1.32
CA TYR A 125 9.88 7.59 0.39
C TYR A 125 9.92 6.07 0.51
N ASN A 126 11.12 5.48 0.56
CA ASN A 126 11.32 4.04 0.65
C ASN A 126 10.86 3.47 2.00
N LEU A 127 10.94 4.24 3.09
CA LEU A 127 10.40 3.87 4.40
C LEU A 127 8.87 3.86 4.37
N TYR A 128 8.26 4.89 3.78
CA TYR A 128 6.81 4.97 3.62
C TYR A 128 6.26 3.85 2.73
N TYR A 129 6.98 3.51 1.66
CA TYR A 129 6.65 2.41 0.76
C TYR A 129 7.45 1.12 1.04
N SER A 130 7.93 0.91 2.27
CA SER A 130 8.77 -0.25 2.61
C SER A 130 8.16 -1.60 2.21
N PRO A 131 6.83 -1.83 2.25
CA PRO A 131 6.24 -3.08 1.77
C PRO A 131 6.52 -3.32 0.29
N PHE A 132 6.45 -2.26 -0.52
CA PHE A 132 6.66 -2.34 -1.96
C PHE A 132 8.14 -2.30 -2.34
N THR A 133 8.96 -1.56 -1.59
CA THR A 133 10.42 -1.63 -1.69
C THR A 133 10.89 -3.07 -1.46
N MET A 134 10.32 -3.74 -0.45
CA MET A 134 10.61 -5.14 -0.17
C MET A 134 10.13 -6.06 -1.30
N ILE A 135 8.95 -5.81 -1.89
CA ILE A 135 8.48 -6.55 -3.08
C ILE A 135 9.45 -6.36 -4.25
N TYR A 136 9.97 -5.16 -4.50
CA TYR A 136 10.93 -4.89 -5.58
C TYR A 136 12.25 -5.61 -5.36
N PHE A 137 12.79 -5.52 -4.15
CA PHE A 137 13.97 -6.26 -3.75
C PHE A 137 13.77 -7.77 -3.93
N LEU A 138 12.67 -8.32 -3.41
CA LEU A 138 12.31 -9.73 -3.58
C LEU A 138 11.95 -10.11 -5.01
N SER A 139 11.65 -9.17 -5.91
CA SER A 139 11.38 -9.46 -7.33
C SER A 139 12.62 -9.28 -8.20
N GLY A 140 13.72 -8.73 -7.65
CA GLY A 140 14.90 -8.35 -8.44
C GLY A 140 14.61 -7.24 -9.43
N LEU A 141 13.60 -6.41 -9.14
CA LEU A 141 13.22 -5.28 -9.98
C LEU A 141 14.03 -4.05 -9.57
N ASN A 142 14.70 -3.42 -10.52
CA ASN A 142 15.35 -2.14 -10.29
C ASN A 142 14.29 -1.05 -10.18
N GLY A 143 14.23 -0.38 -9.03
CA GLY A 143 13.25 0.67 -8.77
C GLY A 143 13.52 1.94 -9.59
N SER A 144 12.78 2.18 -10.67
CA SER A 144 12.85 3.44 -11.44
C SER A 144 11.90 4.52 -10.89
N PRO A 145 12.22 5.83 -10.96
CA PRO A 145 11.33 6.93 -10.56
C PRO A 145 9.91 6.81 -11.14
N LEU A 146 9.78 6.37 -12.38
CA LEU A 146 8.49 6.12 -13.00
C LEU A 146 7.75 4.94 -12.35
N LEU A 147 8.44 3.82 -12.10
CA LEU A 147 7.85 2.66 -11.43
C LEU A 147 7.34 3.03 -10.04
N SER A 148 8.10 3.82 -9.27
CA SER A 148 7.64 4.27 -7.94
C SER A 148 6.40 5.15 -8.01
N LEU A 149 6.30 6.02 -9.03
CA LEU A 149 5.10 6.83 -9.21
C LEU A 149 3.85 5.94 -9.34
N LEU A 150 3.94 4.88 -10.15
CA LEU A 150 2.87 3.90 -10.32
C LEU A 150 2.59 3.10 -9.03
N THR A 151 3.62 2.80 -8.24
CA THR A 151 3.48 2.12 -6.93
C THR A 151 2.55 2.85 -5.99
N ASN A 152 2.48 4.19 -6.07
CA ASN A 152 1.60 4.97 -5.19
C ASN A 152 0.11 4.58 -5.33
N LEU A 153 -0.27 4.01 -6.48
CA LEU A 153 -1.63 3.56 -6.77
C LEU A 153 -1.90 2.13 -6.27
N LEU A 154 -0.87 1.36 -5.92
CA LEU A 154 -1.04 -0.02 -5.47
C LEU A 154 -1.74 -0.14 -4.11
N PRO A 155 -1.37 0.61 -3.05
CA PRO A 155 -2.10 0.54 -1.78
C PRO A 155 -3.61 0.79 -1.90
N PRO A 156 -4.10 1.90 -2.49
CA PRO A 156 -5.55 2.12 -2.60
C PRO A 156 -6.22 1.07 -3.48
N PHE A 157 -5.55 0.60 -4.53
CA PHE A 157 -6.08 -0.47 -5.37
C PHE A 157 -6.29 -1.78 -4.58
N LEU A 158 -5.28 -2.22 -3.83
CA LEU A 158 -5.34 -3.45 -3.04
C LEU A 158 -6.35 -3.33 -1.89
N LEU A 159 -6.40 -2.18 -1.22
CA LEU A 159 -7.41 -1.92 -0.17
C LEU A 159 -8.83 -1.96 -0.75
N GLY A 160 -9.07 -1.32 -1.89
CA GLY A 160 -10.36 -1.37 -2.58
C GLY A 160 -10.78 -2.78 -2.99
N CYS A 161 -9.83 -3.59 -3.49
CA CYS A 161 -10.06 -5.02 -3.72
C CYS A 161 -10.46 -5.75 -2.45
N GLY A 162 -9.82 -5.47 -1.31
CA GLY A 162 -10.18 -6.04 -0.01
C GLY A 162 -11.60 -5.70 0.44
N ILE A 163 -12.02 -4.44 0.29
CA ILE A 163 -13.40 -4.00 0.59
C ILE A 163 -14.41 -4.76 -0.28
N LYS A 164 -14.12 -4.87 -1.59
CA LYS A 164 -14.97 -5.61 -2.53
C LYS A 164 -15.09 -7.08 -2.15
N CYS A 165 -13.99 -7.72 -1.75
CA CYS A 165 -13.99 -9.09 -1.24
C CYS A 165 -14.90 -9.24 -0.02
N ARG A 166 -14.77 -8.35 0.99
CA ARG A 166 -15.64 -8.36 2.19
C ARG A 166 -17.12 -8.29 1.82
N ARG A 167 -17.48 -7.41 0.89
CA ARG A 167 -18.87 -7.22 0.43
C ARG A 167 -19.45 -8.49 -0.18
N ILE A 168 -18.67 -9.20 -0.98
CA ILE A 168 -19.08 -10.49 -1.58
C ILE A 168 -19.28 -11.54 -0.48
N THR A 169 -18.36 -11.63 0.48
CA THR A 169 -18.47 -12.57 1.61
C THR A 169 -19.74 -12.32 2.43
N VAL A 170 -20.00 -11.07 2.81
CA VAL A 170 -21.21 -10.72 3.60
C VAL A 170 -22.49 -11.02 2.83
N LYS A 171 -22.54 -10.70 1.52
CA LYS A 171 -23.71 -11.03 0.68
C LYS A 171 -23.96 -12.53 0.62
N ARG A 172 -22.91 -13.35 0.51
CA ARG A 172 -23.02 -14.81 0.46
C ARG A 172 -23.54 -15.37 1.80
N SER A 173 -22.97 -14.93 2.91
CA SER A 173 -23.39 -15.37 4.26
C SER A 173 -24.80 -14.92 4.66
N ALA A 174 -25.43 -14.00 3.94
CA ALA A 174 -26.82 -13.59 4.18
C ALA A 174 -27.84 -14.42 3.36
N VAL A 175 -27.36 -15.24 2.42
CA VAL A 175 -28.17 -16.10 1.55
C VAL A 175 -28.18 -17.56 2.05
N ASP A 176 -27.15 -17.94 2.80
CA ASP A 176 -27.01 -19.25 3.47
C ASP A 176 -27.65 -19.23 4.88
#